data_AF-A0A9W8Y764-F1
#
_entry.id   AF-A0A9W8Y764-F1
#
_cell.length_a   1.000
_cell.length_b   1.000
_cell.length_c   1.000
_cell.angle_alpha   90.00
_cell.angle_beta   90.00
_cell.angle_gamma   90.00
#
_symmetry.space_group_name_H-M   'P 1'
#
loop_
_entity.id
_entity.type
_entity.pdbx_description
1 polymer ?
#
loop_
_entity_poly.entity_id
_entity_poly.type
_entity_poly.pdbx_seq_one_letter_code
_entity_poly.pdbx_strand_id
1 'polypeptide(L)'
;MRTPLKPGCLDPVMSSTEPFDVDRIISLWTKILQLQVDIGYYPNDDSISFPPPGGRAVDETICQEFGLTDEVLSLLKRLPCPSNFDEAYETTIFEESMAVPLTDSEWIRNSRDPARCWYADADAPLRSDLKPEELALVLVKDESGYNLILDTKASM
;
A
#
# COMPACT_ATOMS: atom_id res chain seq x y z
N MET A 1 18.75 8.57 56.97
CA MET A 1 18.91 7.26 56.31
C MET A 1 18.02 7.26 55.08
N ARG A 2 18.58 7.20 53.87
CA ARG A 2 17.84 7.04 52.61
C ARG A 2 17.95 5.58 52.19
N THR A 3 16.82 4.89 52.08
CA THR A 3 16.73 3.54 51.53
C THR A 3 16.92 3.60 50.01
N PRO A 4 17.72 2.73 49.37
CA PRO A 4 17.83 2.72 47.91
C PRO A 4 16.64 1.97 47.30
N LEU A 5 16.04 2.55 46.26
CA LEU A 5 15.05 1.89 45.41
C LEU A 5 15.74 0.82 44.57
N LYS A 6 15.22 -0.41 44.58
CA LYS A 6 15.64 -1.49 43.68
C LYS A 6 15.33 -1.09 42.23
N PRO A 7 16.24 -1.29 41.27
CA PRO A 7 15.89 -1.16 39.87
C PRO A 7 14.87 -2.24 39.52
N GLY A 8 13.72 -1.82 38.99
CA GLY A 8 12.72 -2.72 38.42
C GLY A 8 13.35 -3.50 37.28
N CYS A 9 13.27 -4.82 37.36
CA CYS A 9 13.48 -5.69 36.21
C CYS A 9 12.39 -5.33 35.20
N LEU A 10 12.75 -4.58 34.16
CA LEU A 10 11.92 -4.47 32.98
C LEU A 10 11.96 -5.84 32.33
N ASP A 11 10.87 -6.60 32.47
CA ASP A 11 10.69 -7.80 31.67
C ASP A 11 10.85 -7.41 30.20
N PRO A 12 11.65 -8.14 29.40
CA PRO A 12 11.76 -7.86 27.99
C PRO A 12 10.36 -8.02 27.39
N VAL A 13 9.85 -6.94 26.77
CA VAL A 13 8.71 -7.04 25.85
C VAL A 13 9.16 -7.99 24.75
N MET A 14 8.78 -9.25 24.87
CA MET A 14 8.95 -10.19 23.78
C MET A 14 8.00 -9.73 22.69
N SER A 15 8.56 -9.04 21.69
CA SER A 15 7.90 -8.82 20.42
C SER A 15 7.60 -10.20 19.85
N SER A 16 6.36 -10.66 20.01
CA SER A 16 5.88 -11.80 19.24
C SER A 16 5.85 -11.33 17.79
N THR A 17 6.82 -11.75 16.99
CA THR A 17 6.79 -11.53 15.55
C THR A 17 5.67 -12.38 14.99
N GLU A 18 4.48 -11.81 14.89
CA GLU A 18 3.36 -12.48 14.22
C GLU A 18 3.67 -12.52 12.72
N PRO A 19 3.38 -13.64 12.04
CA PRO A 19 3.50 -13.69 10.58
C PRO A 19 2.56 -12.66 9.94
N PHE A 20 2.95 -12.15 8.77
CA PHE A 20 2.14 -11.20 8.01
C PHE A 20 0.74 -11.77 7.74
N ASP A 21 -0.29 -11.05 8.16
CA ASP A 21 -1.69 -11.43 7.95
C ASP A 21 -2.33 -10.53 6.89
N VAL A 22 -2.46 -11.10 5.69
CA VAL A 22 -3.06 -10.44 4.52
C VAL A 22 -4.50 -9.98 4.81
N ASP A 23 -5.30 -10.80 5.49
CA ASP A 23 -6.71 -10.49 5.78
C ASP A 23 -6.81 -9.33 6.77
N ARG A 24 -5.95 -9.32 7.78
CA ARG A 24 -5.86 -8.21 8.73
C ARG A 24 -5.50 -6.91 8.04
N ILE A 25 -4.50 -6.90 7.15
CA ILE A 25 -4.10 -5.70 6.41
C ILE A 25 -5.22 -5.20 5.52
N ILE A 26 -5.87 -6.09 4.75
CA ILE A 26 -7.00 -5.72 3.91
C ILE A 26 -8.12 -5.11 4.76
N SER A 27 -8.45 -5.72 5.89
CA SER A 27 -9.49 -5.24 6.80
C SER A 27 -9.17 -3.84 7.35
N LEU A 28 -7.93 -3.62 7.80
CA LEU A 28 -7.49 -2.33 8.33
C LEU A 28 -7.47 -1.24 7.25
N TRP A 29 -6.91 -1.52 6.08
CA TRP A 29 -6.86 -0.57 4.97
C TRP A 29 -8.26 -0.22 4.48
N THR A 30 -9.13 -1.23 4.31
CA THR A 30 -10.54 -1.03 3.97
C THR A 30 -11.24 -0.14 4.97
N LYS A 31 -10.99 -0.34 6.26
CA LYS A 31 -11.59 0.50 7.30
C LYS A 31 -11.14 1.96 7.21
N ILE A 32 -9.87 2.23 6.87
CA ILE A 32 -9.37 3.60 6.68
C ILE A 32 -10.15 4.28 5.54
N LEU A 33 -10.20 3.65 4.37
CA LEU A 33 -10.87 4.23 3.20
C LEU A 33 -12.38 4.34 3.41
N GLN A 34 -13.02 3.35 4.05
CA GLN A 34 -14.44 3.42 4.37
C GLN A 34 -14.75 4.57 5.33
N LEU A 35 -13.92 4.81 6.35
CA LEU A 35 -14.10 5.95 7.25
C LEU A 35 -13.99 7.28 6.51
N GLN A 36 -13.08 7.39 5.53
CA GLN A 36 -12.96 8.57 4.67
C GLN A 36 -14.22 8.77 3.80
N VAL A 37 -14.77 7.70 3.23
CA VAL A 37 -16.06 7.74 2.52
C VAL A 37 -17.19 8.19 3.46
N ASP A 38 -17.30 7.58 4.64
CA ASP A 38 -18.40 7.83 5.59
C ASP A 38 -18.44 9.27 6.11
N ILE A 39 -17.29 9.95 6.18
CA ILE A 39 -17.22 11.38 6.57
C ILE A 39 -17.38 12.34 5.39
N GLY A 40 -17.60 11.84 4.17
CA GLY A 40 -17.73 12.65 2.96
C GLY A 40 -16.41 13.27 2.51
N TYR A 41 -15.28 12.57 2.71
CA TYR A 41 -13.96 13.05 2.30
C TYR A 41 -13.81 13.10 0.77
N TYR A 42 -14.42 12.13 0.07
CA TYR A 42 -14.35 12.02 -1.37
C TYR A 42 -15.47 12.80 -2.07
N PRO A 43 -15.19 13.42 -3.22
CA PRO A 43 -16.18 14.21 -3.95
C PRO A 43 -17.27 13.36 -4.61
N ASN A 44 -16.95 12.11 -4.96
CA ASN A 44 -17.85 11.20 -5.68
C ASN A 44 -17.97 9.86 -4.93
N ASP A 45 -19.13 9.20 -5.05
CA ASP A 45 -19.38 7.89 -4.44
C ASP A 45 -18.50 6.77 -5.04
N ASP A 46 -17.98 6.97 -6.24
CA ASP A 46 -17.12 6.05 -6.98
C ASP A 46 -15.64 6.45 -6.97
N SER A 47 -15.24 7.44 -6.16
CA SER A 47 -13.82 7.83 -6.01
C SER A 47 -12.93 6.67 -5.53
N ILE A 48 -13.49 5.75 -4.72
CA ILE A 48 -12.79 4.55 -4.23
C ILE A 48 -13.37 3.30 -4.86
N SER A 49 -12.49 2.49 -5.45
CA SER A 49 -12.82 1.18 -6.00
C SER A 49 -12.70 0.12 -4.92
N PHE A 50 -13.83 -0.26 -4.32
CA PHE A 50 -13.90 -1.43 -3.44
C PHE A 50 -13.97 -2.73 -4.27
N PRO A 51 -13.12 -3.73 -4.00
CA PRO A 51 -13.13 -4.97 -4.76
C PRO A 51 -14.35 -5.83 -4.42
N PRO A 52 -14.84 -6.65 -5.36
CA PRO A 52 -15.92 -7.60 -5.09
C PRO A 52 -15.46 -8.72 -4.13
N PRO A 53 -16.38 -9.53 -3.54
CA PRO A 53 -16.02 -10.58 -2.57
C PRO A 53 -14.99 -11.61 -3.05
N GLY A 54 -14.85 -11.83 -4.36
CA GLY A 54 -13.84 -12.71 -4.96
C GLY A 54 -12.51 -12.02 -5.32
N GLY A 55 -12.38 -10.72 -5.06
CA GLY A 55 -11.29 -9.88 -5.52
C GLY A 55 -11.47 -9.40 -6.98
N ARG A 56 -10.74 -8.33 -7.33
CA ARG A 56 -10.66 -7.82 -8.70
C ARG A 56 -9.75 -8.71 -9.56
N ALA A 57 -9.95 -8.67 -10.88
CA ALA A 57 -9.02 -9.31 -11.80
C ALA A 57 -7.69 -8.54 -11.80
N VAL A 58 -6.58 -9.27 -11.82
CA VAL A 58 -5.22 -8.71 -11.94
C VAL A 58 -4.56 -9.42 -13.12
N ASP A 59 -3.87 -8.66 -13.95
CA ASP A 59 -3.13 -9.18 -15.08
C ASP A 59 -1.99 -10.08 -14.60
N GLU A 60 -2.09 -11.37 -14.91
CA GLU A 60 -1.10 -12.36 -14.52
C GLU A 60 0.27 -12.15 -15.19
N THR A 61 0.32 -11.42 -16.31
CA THR A 61 1.58 -11.11 -16.98
C THR A 61 2.48 -10.23 -16.12
N ILE A 62 1.90 -9.30 -15.37
CA ILE A 62 2.64 -8.46 -14.39
C ILE A 62 3.16 -9.29 -13.23
N CYS A 63 2.39 -10.29 -12.81
CA CYS A 63 2.80 -11.18 -11.73
C CYS A 63 4.06 -11.96 -12.14
N GLN A 64 4.12 -12.40 -13.39
CA GLN A 64 5.29 -13.08 -13.97
C GLN A 64 6.45 -12.11 -14.20
N GLU A 65 6.17 -10.90 -14.68
CA GLU A 65 7.16 -9.85 -14.95
C GLU A 65 7.96 -9.48 -13.70
N PHE A 66 7.29 -9.32 -12.55
CA PHE A 66 7.92 -8.93 -11.29
C PHE A 66 8.14 -10.07 -10.30
N GLY A 67 7.73 -11.29 -10.65
CA GLY A 67 7.81 -12.46 -9.78
C GLY A 67 7.04 -12.29 -8.46
N LEU A 68 5.93 -11.55 -8.47
CA LEU A 68 5.18 -11.16 -7.27
C LEU A 68 4.80 -12.39 -6.43
N THR A 69 4.84 -12.25 -5.11
CA THR A 69 4.42 -13.33 -4.21
C THR A 69 2.90 -13.47 -4.18
N ASP A 70 2.42 -14.62 -3.71
CA ASP A 70 0.99 -14.90 -3.57
C ASP A 70 0.31 -13.90 -2.61
N GLU A 71 1.02 -13.44 -1.58
CA GLU A 71 0.53 -12.43 -0.64
C GLU A 71 0.32 -11.07 -1.32
N VAL A 72 1.29 -10.61 -2.11
CA VAL A 72 1.16 -9.37 -2.89
C VAL A 72 0.04 -9.49 -3.91
N LEU A 73 -0.07 -10.62 -4.59
CA LEU A 73 -1.17 -10.88 -5.53
C LEU A 73 -2.54 -10.85 -4.82
N SER A 74 -2.64 -11.43 -3.63
CA SER A 74 -3.86 -11.38 -2.83
C SER A 74 -4.23 -9.94 -2.44
N LEU A 75 -3.24 -9.12 -2.06
CA LEU A 75 -3.43 -7.70 -1.75
C LEU A 75 -3.90 -6.91 -2.97
N LEU A 76 -3.25 -7.05 -4.12
CA LEU A 76 -3.66 -6.40 -5.38
C LEU A 76 -5.11 -6.71 -5.73
N LYS A 77 -5.54 -7.97 -5.51
CA LYS A 77 -6.92 -8.40 -5.79
C LYS A 77 -7.94 -7.82 -4.80
N ARG A 78 -7.55 -7.53 -3.56
CA ARG A 78 -8.50 -7.37 -2.44
C ARG A 78 -8.40 -6.05 -1.69
N LEU A 79 -7.39 -5.23 -1.95
CA LEU A 79 -7.33 -3.89 -1.39
C LEU A 79 -8.30 -2.96 -2.12
N PRO A 80 -9.04 -2.12 -1.39
CA PRO A 80 -9.63 -0.92 -1.97
C PRO A 80 -8.53 0.12 -2.26
N CYS A 81 -8.75 0.90 -3.31
CA CYS A 81 -7.82 1.92 -3.80
C CYS A 81 -8.62 3.02 -4.53
N PRO A 82 -8.02 4.18 -4.83
CA PRO A 82 -8.63 5.14 -5.74
C PRO A 82 -9.00 4.49 -7.07
N SER A 83 -10.13 4.90 -7.63
CA SER A 83 -10.68 4.28 -8.85
C SER A 83 -9.88 4.59 -10.11
N ASN A 84 -9.11 5.68 -10.11
CA ASN A 84 -8.25 6.11 -11.20
C ASN A 84 -7.20 7.10 -10.68
N PHE A 85 -6.34 7.57 -11.58
CA PHE A 85 -5.31 8.54 -11.27
C PHE A 85 -5.83 9.90 -10.79
N ASP A 86 -6.85 10.44 -11.44
CA ASP A 86 -7.38 11.77 -11.09
C ASP A 86 -7.90 11.76 -9.65
N GLU A 87 -8.65 10.73 -9.26
CA GLU A 87 -9.12 10.55 -7.88
C GLU A 87 -7.98 10.36 -6.89
N ALA A 88 -6.94 9.60 -7.27
CA ALA A 88 -5.74 9.42 -6.46
C ALA A 88 -4.99 10.74 -6.23
N TYR A 89 -4.87 11.55 -7.28
CA TYR A 89 -4.12 12.81 -7.28
C TYR A 89 -4.84 13.90 -6.51
N GLU A 90 -6.15 14.05 -6.72
CA GLU A 90 -6.95 15.12 -6.11
C GLU A 90 -7.30 14.83 -4.64
N THR A 91 -7.41 13.55 -4.26
CA THR A 91 -7.86 13.16 -2.92
C THR A 91 -6.78 12.37 -2.16
N THR A 92 -5.89 13.10 -1.49
CA THR A 92 -4.68 12.55 -0.86
C THR A 92 -4.99 11.76 0.43
N ILE A 93 -4.35 10.61 0.67
CA ILE A 93 -4.54 9.88 1.95
C ILE A 93 -3.79 10.54 3.10
N PHE A 94 -2.55 10.96 2.84
CA PHE A 94 -1.71 11.80 3.70
C PHE A 94 -1.41 13.13 2.99
N GLU A 95 -0.97 14.14 3.71
CA GLU A 95 -0.45 15.37 3.11
C GLU A 95 0.67 15.04 2.10
N GLU A 96 0.66 15.72 0.94
CA GLU A 96 1.66 15.53 -0.14
C GLU A 96 1.83 14.08 -0.61
N SER A 97 0.74 13.32 -0.63
CA SER A 97 0.76 11.90 -0.99
C SER A 97 -0.31 11.51 -1.99
N MET A 98 -0.06 10.43 -2.73
CA MET A 98 -1.02 9.84 -3.66
C MET A 98 -1.14 8.35 -3.37
N ALA A 99 -2.35 7.88 -3.08
CA ALA A 99 -2.60 6.45 -2.95
C ALA A 99 -2.59 5.79 -4.33
N VAL A 100 -1.96 4.63 -4.47
CA VAL A 100 -1.81 4.00 -5.79
C VAL A 100 -3.17 3.47 -6.27
N PRO A 101 -3.65 3.87 -7.46
CA PRO A 101 -4.85 3.27 -8.06
C PRO A 101 -4.49 1.89 -8.62
N LEU A 102 -4.51 0.87 -7.77
CA LEU A 102 -4.16 -0.53 -8.10
C LEU A 102 -5.22 -1.24 -8.97
N THR A 103 -5.92 -0.50 -9.82
CA THR A 103 -7.04 -0.97 -10.65
C THR A 103 -6.59 -1.59 -11.97
N ASP A 104 -5.42 -1.24 -12.46
CA ASP A 104 -4.89 -1.69 -13.75
C ASP A 104 -3.38 -1.95 -13.74
N SER A 105 -2.94 -2.59 -14.81
CA SER A 105 -1.57 -3.01 -15.05
C SER A 105 -0.58 -1.85 -15.13
N GLU A 106 -0.99 -0.69 -15.65
CA GLU A 106 -0.10 0.44 -15.82
C GLU A 106 0.28 1.03 -14.46
N TRP A 107 -0.70 1.23 -13.58
CA TRP A 107 -0.45 1.76 -12.26
C TRP A 107 0.30 0.80 -11.35
N ILE A 108 0.07 -0.50 -11.47
CA ILE A 108 0.89 -1.50 -10.76
C ILE A 108 2.35 -1.43 -11.21
N ARG A 109 2.63 -1.20 -12.51
CA ARG A 109 4.00 -1.01 -12.99
C ARG A 109 4.60 0.30 -12.50
N ASN A 110 3.89 1.40 -12.68
CA ASN A 110 4.36 2.73 -12.32
C ASN A 110 4.63 2.84 -10.80
N SER A 111 3.82 2.19 -9.97
CA SER A 111 4.05 2.15 -8.52
C SER A 111 5.28 1.36 -8.08
N ARG A 112 5.97 0.65 -8.99
CA ARG A 112 7.25 -0.01 -8.69
C ARG A 112 8.45 0.82 -9.11
N ASP A 113 8.23 1.89 -9.87
CA ASP A 113 9.24 2.83 -10.35
C ASP A 113 8.69 4.26 -10.18
N PRO A 114 8.82 4.89 -9.00
CA PRO A 114 8.18 6.16 -8.69
C PRO A 114 8.77 7.33 -9.49
N ALA A 115 9.94 7.16 -10.11
CA ALA A 115 10.45 8.11 -11.10
C ALA A 115 9.59 8.10 -12.39
N ARG A 116 8.98 6.95 -12.69
CA ARG A 116 8.09 6.74 -13.84
C ARG A 116 6.70 7.35 -13.67
N CYS A 117 6.17 7.41 -12.45
CA CYS A 117 4.84 7.99 -12.19
C CYS A 117 4.67 9.44 -12.68
N TRP A 118 5.77 10.22 -12.75
CA TRP A 118 5.68 11.67 -12.98
C TRP A 118 6.43 12.18 -14.20
N TYR A 119 7.61 11.62 -14.47
CA TYR A 119 8.57 12.27 -15.38
C TYR A 119 9.19 11.34 -16.42
N ALA A 120 8.96 10.03 -16.35
CA ALA A 120 9.63 9.13 -17.28
C ALA A 120 8.94 9.08 -18.62
N ASP A 121 9.77 8.96 -19.65
CA ASP A 121 9.36 8.48 -20.96
C ASP A 121 8.71 7.09 -20.80
N ALA A 122 7.54 6.89 -21.42
CA ALA A 122 6.87 5.59 -21.43
C ALA A 122 7.76 4.49 -22.05
N ASP A 123 8.74 4.85 -22.87
CA ASP A 123 9.70 3.92 -23.46
C ASP A 123 10.98 3.72 -22.61
N ALA A 124 11.13 4.44 -21.49
CA ALA A 124 12.26 4.26 -20.60
C ALA A 124 12.26 2.84 -19.97
N PRO A 125 13.43 2.21 -19.78
CA PRO A 125 13.50 0.95 -19.06
C PRO A 125 12.97 1.10 -17.64
N LEU A 126 12.10 0.18 -17.22
CA LEU A 126 11.56 0.16 -15.86
C LEU A 126 12.67 -0.13 -14.85
N ARG A 127 12.76 0.71 -13.82
CA ARG A 127 13.65 0.53 -12.66
C ARG A 127 12.78 0.11 -11.49
N SER A 128 12.37 -1.16 -11.47
CA SER A 128 11.60 -1.69 -10.34
C SER A 128 12.44 -1.62 -9.08
N ASP A 129 12.14 -0.67 -8.19
CA ASP A 129 12.85 -0.45 -6.94
C ASP A 129 12.27 -1.31 -5.79
N LEU A 130 11.12 -1.95 -6.01
CA LEU A 130 10.47 -2.84 -5.04
C LEU A 130 10.87 -4.31 -5.22
N LYS A 131 11.02 -5.02 -4.10
CA LYS A 131 11.14 -6.48 -4.05
C LYS A 131 9.82 -7.16 -4.43
N PRO A 132 9.84 -8.45 -4.82
CA PRO A 132 8.61 -9.18 -5.16
C PRO A 132 7.54 -9.23 -4.06
N GLU A 133 7.97 -9.23 -2.81
CA GLU A 133 7.14 -9.23 -1.59
C GLU A 133 6.67 -7.83 -1.14
N GLU A 134 7.08 -6.77 -1.84
CA GLU A 134 6.77 -5.38 -1.50
C GLU A 134 5.70 -4.79 -2.42
N LEU A 135 4.78 -4.04 -1.82
CA LEU A 135 3.71 -3.32 -2.50
C LEU A 135 3.67 -1.86 -2.04
N ALA A 136 3.86 -0.91 -2.96
CA ALA A 136 3.61 0.50 -2.67
C ALA A 136 2.10 0.75 -2.57
N LEU A 137 1.67 1.28 -1.43
CA LEU A 137 0.29 1.72 -1.23
C LEU A 137 0.13 3.22 -1.46
N VAL A 138 1.18 3.98 -1.14
CA VAL A 138 1.16 5.45 -1.22
C VAL A 138 2.51 5.97 -1.73
N LEU A 139 2.45 6.82 -2.74
CA LEU A 139 3.58 7.52 -3.33
C LEU A 139 3.69 8.96 -2.81
N VAL A 140 4.85 9.57 -3.01
CA VAL A 140 5.01 11.03 -2.84
C VAL A 140 4.34 11.72 -4.03
N LYS A 141 3.52 12.73 -3.74
CA LYS A 141 2.84 13.52 -4.77
C LYS A 141 3.84 14.53 -5.37
N ASP A 142 3.81 14.71 -6.69
CA ASP A 142 4.66 15.65 -7.44
C ASP A 142 6.19 15.42 -7.33
N GLU A 143 6.64 14.35 -6.67
CA GLU A 143 8.04 13.96 -6.56
C GLU A 143 8.22 12.44 -6.67
N SER A 144 9.43 12.00 -6.99
CA SER A 144 9.76 10.57 -6.99
C SER A 144 9.97 10.07 -5.56
N GLY A 145 9.12 9.14 -5.12
CA GLY A 145 9.33 8.45 -3.85
C GLY A 145 8.13 7.64 -3.37
N TYR A 146 8.32 6.98 -2.24
CA TYR A 146 7.31 6.19 -1.56
C TYR A 146 7.02 6.79 -0.18
N ASN A 147 5.75 6.96 0.14
CA ASN A 147 5.30 7.32 1.50
C ASN A 147 4.95 6.07 2.32
N LEU A 148 4.41 5.04 1.67
CA LEU A 148 4.05 3.79 2.33
C LEU A 148 4.31 2.59 1.41
N ILE A 149 5.24 1.73 1.83
CA ILE A 149 5.48 0.41 1.26
C ILE A 149 5.06 -0.63 2.28
N LEU A 150 4.31 -1.61 1.82
CA LEU A 150 3.96 -2.78 2.59
C LEU A 150 4.87 -3.94 2.20
N ASP A 151 5.66 -4.44 3.15
CA ASP A 151 6.53 -5.61 3.01
C ASP A 151 5.84 -6.83 3.61
N THR A 152 5.47 -7.80 2.77
CA THR A 152 4.75 -9.02 3.18
C THR A 152 5.64 -10.05 3.88
N LYS A 153 6.96 -9.85 3.89
CA LYS A 153 7.91 -10.69 4.66
C LYS A 153 8.39 -10.04 5.95
N ALA A 154 8.08 -8.76 6.16
CA ALA A 154 8.29 -8.14 7.46
C ALA A 154 7.40 -8.82 8.51
N SER A 155 7.94 -9.03 9.70
CA SER A 155 7.15 -9.52 10.83
C SER A 155 6.32 -8.39 11.44
N MET A 156 5.11 -8.72 11.91
CA MET A 156 4.18 -7.79 12.55
C MET A 156 4.35 -7.76 14.07
#